data_AF-E4Y5E6-F1
#
_entry.id   AF-E4Y5E6-F1
#
_cell.length_a   1.000
_cell.length_b   1.000
_cell.length_c   1.000
_cell.angle_alpha   90.00
_cell.angle_beta   90.00
_cell.angle_gamma   90.00
#
_symmetry.space_group_name_H-M   'P 1'
#
loop_
_entity.id
_entity.type
_entity.pdbx_description
1 polymer ?
#
loop_
_entity_poly.entity_id
_entity_poly.type
_entity_poly.pdbx_seq_one_letter_code
_entity_poly.pdbx_strand_id
1 'polypeptide(L)'
;MKFFSKIIALSLASAENFYGDINDFPVEKYLENDGTIADFVDQHLFGKMILKSSGDLGYGKVLETIKGQNIQTTGDFLEALGVPREQGYAGLGMAQARKFKHVISLILYLQKIPLAGKFIYYGCYCFANAQFDLDAGFGKPVDPIDRACKDFHTCYGCIRNDFVKEQKQEDCDGTDRSYLFSGTEDPSTGARTINCLNELGSCKRSICECDKKLAEELSNSEFEWSLFNHGAWGGFDRKASCVANSFQSRLGSKSVKPIVQNRCCGEYPNRFKYAAKTSDGSRRGCCRGKTYDLNGPLVCCQERDLVEFGNCLPGDVTIDKPALDEQFYDA
;
A
#
# COMPACT_ATOMS: atom_id res chain seq x y z
N MET A 1 12.69 15.78 25.40
CA MET A 1 11.76 15.65 26.54
C MET A 1 10.64 16.71 26.55
N LYS A 2 10.92 18.02 26.54
CA LYS A 2 9.87 19.07 26.62
C LYS A 2 8.84 19.10 25.48
N PHE A 3 9.20 18.60 24.29
CA PHE A 3 8.31 18.50 23.13
C PHE A 3 7.30 17.34 23.28
N PHE A 4 7.74 16.20 23.81
CA PHE A 4 6.89 15.04 24.10
C PHE A 4 5.89 15.31 25.23
N SER A 5 6.30 16.03 26.29
CA SER A 5 5.36 16.43 27.36
C SER A 5 4.22 17.33 26.85
N LYS A 6 4.47 18.18 25.84
CA LYS A 6 3.41 19.01 25.25
C LYS A 6 2.44 18.20 24.40
N ILE A 7 2.92 17.22 23.64
CA ILE A 7 2.05 16.31 22.87
C ILE A 7 1.17 15.49 23.81
N ILE A 8 1.74 14.96 24.90
CA ILE A 8 1.01 14.20 25.93
C ILE A 8 -0.07 15.07 26.61
N ALA A 9 0.26 16.31 26.97
CA ALA A 9 -0.72 17.23 27.59
C ALA A 9 -1.86 17.61 26.63
N LEU A 10 -1.57 17.77 25.33
CA LEU A 10 -2.59 18.05 24.30
C LEU A 10 -3.48 16.83 24.01
N SER A 11 -2.94 15.61 24.03
CA SER A 11 -3.71 14.37 23.87
C SER A 11 -4.63 14.11 25.07
N LEU A 12 -4.20 14.43 26.30
CA LEU A 12 -5.01 14.28 27.51
C LEU A 12 -6.12 15.36 27.61
N ALA A 13 -5.82 16.61 27.25
CA ALA A 13 -6.83 17.68 27.21
C ALA A 13 -7.93 17.45 26.15
N SER A 14 -7.61 16.71 25.08
CA SER A 14 -8.60 16.32 24.08
C SER A 14 -9.45 15.12 24.51
N ALA A 15 -9.02 14.34 25.51
CA ALA A 15 -9.76 13.21 26.06
C ALA A 15 -10.82 13.65 27.08
N GLU A 16 -10.57 14.72 27.85
CA GLU A 16 -11.53 15.31 28.81
C GLU A 16 -12.84 15.79 28.14
N ASN A 17 -12.76 16.24 26.88
CA ASN A 17 -13.94 16.67 26.12
C ASN A 17 -14.78 15.50 25.54
N PHE A 18 -14.25 14.26 25.56
CA PHE A 18 -14.90 13.10 24.94
C PHE A 18 -15.38 12.05 25.95
N TYR A 19 -14.76 12.00 27.14
CA TYR A 19 -15.13 11.10 28.23
C TYR A 19 -15.28 11.91 29.50
N GLY A 20 -16.54 12.24 29.87
CA GLY A 20 -16.81 12.95 31.11
C GLY A 20 -16.18 12.26 32.33
N ASP A 21 -15.67 13.09 33.24
CA ASP A 21 -15.12 12.81 34.58
C ASP A 21 -13.96 11.77 34.64
N ILE A 22 -12.72 12.28 34.67
CA ILE A 22 -11.47 11.50 34.85
C ILE A 22 -10.87 11.72 36.26
N ASN A 23 -11.70 11.96 37.27
CA ASN A 23 -11.22 12.29 38.63
C ASN A 23 -10.61 11.10 39.41
N ASP A 24 -10.32 9.95 38.77
CA ASP A 24 -9.83 8.74 39.46
C ASP A 24 -8.67 8.01 38.76
N PHE A 25 -7.89 8.67 37.89
CA PHE A 25 -6.73 8.04 37.23
C PHE A 25 -5.40 8.44 37.88
N PRO A 26 -4.72 7.56 38.65
CA PRO A 26 -3.44 7.89 39.27
C PRO A 26 -2.31 7.71 38.25
N VAL A 27 -2.03 8.76 37.48
CA VAL A 27 -0.88 8.85 36.54
C VAL A 27 0.46 8.67 37.29
N GLU A 28 0.50 9.07 38.56
CA GLU A 28 1.70 9.01 39.40
C GLU A 28 2.17 7.58 39.69
N LYS A 29 1.29 6.58 39.61
CA LYS A 29 1.63 5.18 39.92
C LYS A 29 2.34 4.44 38.77
N TYR A 30 2.30 4.99 37.55
CA TYR A 30 2.87 4.37 36.34
C TYR A 30 4.27 4.89 35.98
N LEU A 31 4.76 5.93 36.67
CA LEU A 31 6.14 6.41 36.52
C LEU A 31 7.15 5.62 37.39
N GLU A 32 6.67 4.76 38.29
CA GLU A 32 7.52 3.99 39.23
C GLU A 32 7.87 2.58 38.74
N ASN A 33 7.20 2.07 37.71
CA ASN A 33 7.54 0.79 37.08
C ASN A 33 8.09 1.08 35.68
N ASP A 34 9.23 0.47 35.33
CA ASP A 34 10.02 0.61 34.08
C ASP A 34 9.26 0.33 32.75
N GLY A 35 7.93 0.39 32.73
CA GLY A 35 7.12 0.41 31.51
C GLY A 35 7.33 1.71 30.74
N THR A 36 7.68 1.60 29.47
CA THR A 36 7.88 2.77 28.63
C THR A 36 6.53 3.37 28.25
N ILE A 37 6.45 4.69 28.05
CA ILE A 37 5.24 5.40 27.58
C ILE A 37 4.69 4.80 26.27
N ALA A 38 5.50 4.07 25.50
CA ALA A 38 5.08 3.30 24.33
C ALA A 38 4.08 2.18 24.69
N ASP A 39 4.27 1.51 25.83
CA ASP A 39 3.41 0.44 26.32
C ASP A 39 2.01 0.98 26.72
N PHE A 40 1.96 2.22 27.21
CA PHE A 40 0.70 2.90 27.56
C PHE A 40 -0.12 3.30 26.32
N VAL A 41 0.55 3.81 25.27
CA VAL A 41 -0.09 4.18 24.00
C VAL A 41 -0.65 2.94 23.29
N ASP A 42 0.07 1.82 23.34
CA ASP A 42 -0.39 0.54 22.77
C ASP A 42 -1.60 -0.03 23.54
N GLN A 43 -1.62 0.04 24.87
CA GLN A 43 -2.72 -0.54 25.64
C GLN A 43 -4.04 0.24 25.56
N HIS A 44 -4.00 1.58 25.44
CA HIS A 44 -5.21 2.41 25.61
C HIS A 44 -5.73 3.08 24.33
N LEU A 45 -4.96 3.15 23.24
CA LEU A 45 -5.45 3.61 21.92
C LEU A 45 -5.77 2.47 20.95
N PHE A 46 -5.19 1.28 21.13
CA PHE A 46 -5.51 0.07 20.33
C PHE A 46 -6.53 -0.88 20.99
N GLY A 47 -6.83 -0.67 22.28
CA GLY A 47 -7.46 -1.64 23.18
C GLY A 47 -8.84 -2.21 22.81
N LYS A 48 -9.61 -1.62 21.88
CA LYS A 48 -10.99 -2.08 21.64
C LYS A 48 -11.32 -2.57 20.23
N MET A 49 -10.45 -2.38 19.23
CA MET A 49 -10.78 -2.75 17.85
C MET A 49 -10.00 -3.95 17.28
N ILE A 50 -8.89 -4.35 17.89
CA ILE A 50 -8.09 -5.52 17.44
C ILE A 50 -7.86 -6.55 18.59
N LEU A 51 -7.98 -6.15 19.85
CA LEU A 51 -7.65 -6.99 21.01
C LEU A 51 -8.85 -7.80 21.52
N LYS A 52 -9.25 -8.80 20.73
CA LYS A 52 -9.88 -10.01 21.29
C LYS A 52 -9.30 -11.33 20.76
N SER A 53 -8.37 -11.30 19.79
CA SER A 53 -7.82 -12.53 19.16
C SER A 53 -6.29 -12.67 19.17
N SER A 54 -5.53 -11.71 19.71
CA SER A 54 -4.05 -11.80 19.70
C SER A 54 -3.46 -11.12 20.92
N GLY A 55 -3.57 -11.79 22.07
CA GLY A 55 -3.09 -11.30 23.35
C GLY A 55 -1.71 -10.64 23.28
N ASP A 56 -1.63 -9.45 23.84
CA ASP A 56 -0.45 -8.73 24.34
C ASP A 56 0.92 -9.21 23.82
N LEU A 57 1.28 -8.81 22.62
CA LEU A 57 2.65 -8.94 22.12
C LEU A 57 3.28 -7.56 21.97
N GLY A 58 4.02 -7.14 22.99
CA GLY A 58 4.91 -5.99 22.90
C GLY A 58 6.03 -6.22 21.88
N TYR A 59 6.47 -5.13 21.23
CA TYR A 59 7.44 -5.12 20.12
C TYR A 59 8.74 -5.90 20.39
N GLY A 60 9.28 -5.86 21.62
CA GLY A 60 10.50 -6.60 21.97
C GLY A 60 10.36 -8.11 21.80
N LYS A 61 9.17 -8.65 22.10
CA LYS A 61 8.87 -10.08 21.99
C LYS A 61 8.69 -10.52 20.54
N VAL A 62 8.18 -9.65 19.67
CA VAL A 62 8.05 -9.88 18.22
C VAL A 62 9.44 -10.02 17.58
N LEU A 63 10.37 -9.11 17.90
CA LEU A 63 11.73 -9.13 17.35
C LEU A 63 12.54 -10.35 17.78
N GLU A 64 12.47 -10.76 19.05
CA GLU A 64 13.14 -11.98 19.53
C GLU A 64 12.57 -13.24 18.87
N THR A 65 11.26 -13.27 18.64
CA THR A 65 10.54 -14.42 18.08
C THR A 65 10.87 -14.68 16.61
N ILE A 66 11.11 -13.62 15.83
CA ILE A 66 11.37 -13.72 14.37
C ILE A 66 12.85 -13.97 14.08
N LYS A 67 13.74 -13.66 15.03
CA LYS A 67 15.20 -13.74 14.84
C LYS A 67 15.65 -15.19 14.65
N GLY A 68 16.19 -15.50 13.47
CA GLY A 68 16.75 -16.82 13.15
C GLY A 68 15.73 -17.89 12.75
N GLN A 69 14.44 -17.54 12.57
CA GLN A 69 13.43 -18.47 12.09
C GLN A 69 13.29 -18.45 10.56
N ASN A 70 13.06 -19.62 9.97
CA ASN A 70 12.75 -19.79 8.54
C ASN A 70 11.24 -19.62 8.34
N ILE A 71 10.78 -18.37 8.34
CA ILE A 71 9.36 -18.02 8.17
C ILE A 71 9.04 -18.04 6.67
N GLN A 72 8.28 -19.04 6.21
CA GLN A 72 7.95 -19.22 4.80
C GLN A 72 6.52 -18.81 4.48
N THR A 73 5.63 -18.81 5.48
CA THR A 73 4.21 -18.49 5.33
C THR A 73 3.69 -17.54 6.41
N THR A 74 2.56 -16.88 6.13
CA THR A 74 1.81 -16.13 7.16
C THR A 74 1.37 -17.04 8.32
N GLY A 75 1.18 -18.34 8.07
CA GLY A 75 0.90 -19.31 9.12
C GLY A 75 2.08 -19.43 10.08
N ASP A 76 3.29 -19.60 9.55
CA ASP A 76 4.52 -19.74 10.32
C ASP A 76 4.80 -18.48 11.15
N PHE A 77 4.54 -17.30 10.58
CA PHE A 77 4.67 -16.02 11.28
C PHE A 77 3.69 -15.88 12.45
N LEU A 78 2.41 -16.22 12.22
CA LEU A 78 1.38 -16.15 13.25
C LEU A 78 1.58 -17.21 14.35
N GLU A 79 2.08 -18.39 13.98
CA GLU A 79 2.45 -19.45 14.91
C GLU A 79 3.67 -19.08 15.75
N ALA A 80 4.70 -18.49 15.14
CA ALA A 80 5.85 -17.94 15.86
C ALA A 80 5.40 -16.92 16.91
N LEU A 81 4.44 -16.06 16.56
CA LEU A 81 3.85 -15.07 17.48
C LEU A 81 2.85 -15.67 18.49
N GLY A 82 2.65 -16.98 18.55
CA GLY A 82 1.73 -17.61 19.50
C GLY A 82 0.25 -17.27 19.28
N VAL A 83 -0.11 -16.84 18.07
CA VAL A 83 -1.51 -16.56 17.70
C VAL A 83 -2.21 -17.89 17.43
N PRO A 84 -3.24 -18.29 18.22
CA PRO A 84 -3.91 -19.56 18.02
C PRO A 84 -4.62 -19.59 16.65
N ARG A 85 -4.57 -20.75 16.01
CA ARG A 85 -5.22 -21.01 14.72
C ARG A 85 -6.74 -21.03 14.94
N GLU A 86 -7.40 -19.87 14.90
CA GLU A 86 -8.85 -19.80 15.11
C GLU A 86 -9.58 -20.62 14.04
N GLN A 87 -10.27 -21.65 14.51
CA GLN A 87 -11.21 -22.44 13.74
C GLN A 87 -12.49 -21.61 13.53
N GLY A 88 -12.75 -21.23 12.27
CA GLY A 88 -14.12 -21.04 11.77
C GLY A 88 -14.74 -19.65 11.90
N TYR A 89 -14.48 -18.77 10.94
CA TYR A 89 -15.44 -17.76 10.42
C TYR A 89 -15.17 -17.50 8.92
N ALA A 90 -15.60 -18.42 8.06
CA ALA A 90 -15.46 -18.34 6.59
C ALA A 90 -16.23 -17.15 6.00
N GLY A 91 -15.79 -16.41 4.99
CA GLY A 91 -14.60 -16.50 4.15
C GLY A 91 -14.68 -15.33 3.16
N LEU A 92 -13.97 -14.23 3.47
CA LEU A 92 -13.53 -13.13 2.59
C LEU A 92 -12.77 -12.13 3.48
N GLY A 93 -13.37 -11.75 4.62
CA GLY A 93 -12.77 -10.87 5.63
C GLY A 93 -11.52 -11.45 6.32
N MET A 94 -11.44 -12.76 6.52
CA MET A 94 -10.24 -13.40 7.09
C MET A 94 -9.02 -13.32 6.16
N ALA A 95 -9.23 -13.36 4.83
CA ALA A 95 -8.12 -13.32 3.87
C ALA A 95 -7.52 -11.92 3.80
N GLN A 96 -8.36 -10.89 3.70
CA GLN A 96 -7.93 -9.49 3.77
C GLN A 96 -7.28 -9.15 5.11
N ALA A 97 -7.80 -9.64 6.24
CA ALA A 97 -7.17 -9.44 7.54
C ALA A 97 -5.78 -10.10 7.62
N ARG A 98 -5.62 -11.33 7.09
CA ARG A 98 -4.31 -11.99 7.00
C ARG A 98 -3.36 -11.21 6.11
N LYS A 99 -3.85 -10.72 4.97
CA LYS A 99 -3.07 -9.91 4.06
C LYS A 99 -2.66 -8.59 4.69
N PHE A 100 -3.56 -7.92 5.40
CA PHE A 100 -3.28 -6.68 6.13
C PHE A 100 -2.18 -6.89 7.17
N LYS A 101 -2.28 -7.95 7.97
CA LYS A 101 -1.22 -8.33 8.92
C LYS A 101 0.12 -8.54 8.20
N HIS A 102 0.10 -9.18 7.03
CA HIS A 102 1.30 -9.40 6.22
C HIS A 102 1.93 -8.07 5.77
N VAL A 103 1.16 -7.18 5.14
CA VAL A 103 1.65 -5.86 4.68
C VAL A 103 2.20 -5.03 5.85
N ILE A 104 1.45 -4.94 6.95
CA ILE A 104 1.90 -4.20 8.14
C ILE A 104 3.19 -4.80 8.69
N SER A 105 3.37 -6.12 8.69
CA SER A 105 4.60 -6.75 9.17
C SER A 105 5.83 -6.32 8.37
N LEU A 106 5.72 -6.23 7.04
CA LEU A 106 6.79 -5.71 6.19
C LEU A 106 7.10 -4.24 6.50
N ILE A 107 6.07 -3.41 6.67
CA ILE A 107 6.23 -2.00 7.02
C ILE A 107 6.99 -1.89 8.35
N LEU A 108 6.48 -2.52 9.41
CA LEU A 108 7.07 -2.46 10.75
C LEU A 108 8.50 -3.00 10.78
N TYR A 109 8.80 -4.00 9.95
CA TYR A 109 10.15 -4.54 9.83
C TYR A 109 11.16 -3.49 9.34
N LEU A 110 10.76 -2.51 8.53
CA LEU A 110 11.65 -1.45 8.05
C LEU A 110 11.58 -0.15 8.86
N GLN A 111 10.56 0.07 9.69
CA GLN A 111 10.43 1.28 10.52
C GLN A 111 11.44 1.32 11.66
N LYS A 112 11.97 2.51 11.96
CA LYS A 112 12.73 2.79 13.19
C LYS A 112 11.82 2.76 14.42
N ILE A 113 10.61 3.32 14.29
CA ILE A 113 9.55 3.30 15.30
C ILE A 113 8.38 2.45 14.77
N PRO A 114 8.28 1.18 15.21
CA PRO A 114 7.42 0.13 14.66
C PRO A 114 5.95 0.25 15.13
N LEU A 115 5.34 1.42 15.01
CA LEU A 115 3.97 1.64 15.46
C LEU A 115 2.98 1.45 14.30
N ALA A 116 2.22 0.35 14.28
CA ALA A 116 1.27 0.06 13.19
C ALA A 116 0.27 1.20 12.97
N GLY A 117 -0.18 1.81 14.06
CA GLY A 117 -1.25 2.79 14.08
C GLY A 117 -0.89 4.04 13.31
N LYS A 118 0.41 4.36 13.24
CA LYS A 118 0.98 5.50 12.51
C LYS A 118 0.42 5.66 11.10
N PHE A 119 0.18 4.53 10.41
CA PHE A 119 -0.26 4.52 9.02
C PHE A 119 -1.74 4.19 8.84
N ILE A 120 -2.42 3.73 9.89
CA ILE A 120 -3.84 3.36 9.81
C ILE A 120 -4.69 4.63 9.86
N TYR A 121 -5.51 4.87 8.83
CA TYR A 121 -6.26 6.13 8.67
C TYR A 121 -5.38 7.37 8.47
N TYR A 122 -4.19 7.20 7.90
CA TYR A 122 -3.30 8.32 7.60
C TYR A 122 -3.58 8.90 6.21
N GLY A 123 -3.82 10.20 6.15
CA GLY A 123 -4.06 10.93 4.91
C GLY A 123 -5.25 10.39 4.12
N CYS A 124 -5.09 10.39 2.80
CA CYS A 124 -6.14 10.04 1.85
C CYS A 124 -6.13 8.59 1.38
N TYR A 125 -5.00 7.88 1.54
CA TYR A 125 -4.77 6.56 0.97
C TYR A 125 -4.32 5.52 2.01
N CYS A 126 -3.48 5.88 2.98
CA CYS A 126 -2.91 4.85 3.86
C CYS A 126 -3.99 4.18 4.73
N PHE A 127 -4.27 2.92 4.40
CA PHE A 127 -5.18 2.03 5.11
C PHE A 127 -6.47 2.74 5.55
N ALA A 128 -7.11 3.45 4.61
CA ALA A 128 -8.26 4.31 4.88
C ALA A 128 -9.46 3.55 5.45
N ASN A 129 -9.51 2.23 5.26
CA ASN A 129 -10.49 1.32 5.84
C ASN A 129 -9.83 0.17 6.62
N ALA A 130 -8.61 0.40 7.13
CA ALA A 130 -7.82 -0.57 7.88
C ALA A 130 -7.76 -1.96 7.18
N GLN A 131 -8.11 -3.03 7.90
CA GLN A 131 -8.06 -4.40 7.41
C GLN A 131 -9.21 -4.79 6.46
N PHE A 132 -10.23 -3.95 6.31
CA PHE A 132 -11.46 -4.27 5.56
C PHE A 132 -11.38 -3.90 4.08
N ASP A 133 -10.47 -3.00 3.72
CA ASP A 133 -10.18 -2.63 2.34
C ASP A 133 -8.77 -2.04 2.27
N LEU A 134 -7.85 -2.85 1.77
CA LEU A 134 -6.41 -2.58 1.78
C LEU A 134 -6.00 -1.50 0.78
N ASP A 135 -6.76 -1.32 -0.28
CA ASP A 135 -6.48 -0.34 -1.34
C ASP A 135 -7.55 0.74 -1.46
N ALA A 136 -8.31 0.96 -0.38
CA ALA A 136 -9.22 2.09 -0.23
C ALA A 136 -8.49 3.43 -0.13
N GLY A 137 -8.79 4.37 -1.02
CA GLY A 137 -8.26 5.73 -0.96
C GLY A 137 -8.72 6.56 -2.14
N PHE A 138 -8.71 7.88 -2.00
CA PHE A 138 -9.12 8.79 -3.07
C PHE A 138 -8.51 10.18 -2.92
N GLY A 139 -8.54 10.97 -4.00
CA GLY A 139 -8.09 12.36 -3.96
C GLY A 139 -6.60 12.55 -4.19
N LYS A 140 -6.09 13.74 -3.86
CA LYS A 140 -4.65 14.05 -3.95
C LYS A 140 -3.96 13.63 -2.65
N PRO A 141 -2.81 12.93 -2.70
CA PRO A 141 -2.07 12.58 -1.50
C PRO A 141 -1.59 13.84 -0.78
N VAL A 142 -1.64 13.83 0.55
CA VAL A 142 -1.33 15.02 1.38
C VAL A 142 0.17 15.23 1.62
N ASP A 143 0.97 14.18 1.58
CA ASP A 143 2.42 14.20 1.80
C ASP A 143 3.10 12.98 1.12
N PRO A 144 4.44 12.80 1.26
CA PRO A 144 5.13 11.64 0.70
C PRO A 144 4.72 10.28 1.27
N ILE A 145 4.31 10.21 2.55
CA ILE A 145 3.79 8.98 3.17
C ILE A 145 2.49 8.56 2.49
N ASP A 146 1.55 9.49 2.36
CA ASP A 146 0.27 9.25 1.71
C ASP A 146 0.41 8.96 0.21
N ARG A 147 1.44 9.55 -0.42
CA ARG A 147 1.82 9.23 -1.81
C ARG A 147 2.30 7.79 -1.95
N ALA A 148 3.13 7.29 -1.04
CA ALA A 148 3.59 5.89 -1.06
C ALA A 148 2.39 4.92 -1.02
N CYS A 149 1.40 5.20 -0.17
CA CYS A 149 0.14 4.43 -0.11
C CYS A 149 -0.67 4.53 -1.42
N LYS A 150 -0.78 5.72 -2.02
CA LYS A 150 -1.41 5.87 -3.33
C LYS A 150 -0.70 5.07 -4.43
N ASP A 151 0.63 5.06 -4.43
CA ASP A 151 1.43 4.34 -5.41
C ASP A 151 1.30 2.83 -5.21
N PHE A 152 1.24 2.37 -3.96
CA PHE A 152 0.86 1.00 -3.61
C PHE A 152 -0.51 0.59 -4.18
N HIS A 153 -1.54 1.42 -4.05
CA HIS A 153 -2.87 1.13 -4.63
C HIS A 153 -2.83 1.10 -6.15
N THR A 154 -1.97 1.95 -6.75
CA THR A 154 -1.74 1.95 -8.19
C THR A 154 -1.10 0.64 -8.64
N CYS A 155 -0.12 0.15 -7.88
CA CYS A 155 0.58 -1.12 -8.09
C CYS A 155 -0.42 -2.29 -8.07
N TYR A 156 -1.24 -2.41 -7.01
CA TYR A 156 -2.29 -3.44 -6.92
C TYR A 156 -3.33 -3.33 -8.04
N GLY A 157 -3.71 -2.11 -8.40
CA GLY A 157 -4.59 -1.87 -9.52
C GLY A 157 -4.02 -2.34 -10.85
N CYS A 158 -2.70 -2.30 -11.03
CA CYS A 158 -2.03 -2.87 -12.18
C CYS A 158 -1.95 -4.39 -12.12
N ILE A 159 -1.76 -4.99 -10.94
CA ILE A 159 -1.79 -6.46 -10.80
C ILE A 159 -3.13 -7.02 -11.26
N ARG A 160 -4.25 -6.40 -10.85
CA ARG A 160 -5.58 -6.79 -11.31
C ARG A 160 -5.78 -6.60 -12.82
N ASN A 161 -5.15 -5.60 -13.43
CA ASN A 161 -5.25 -5.43 -14.88
C ASN A 161 -4.39 -6.47 -15.62
N ASP A 162 -3.11 -6.56 -15.28
CA ASP A 162 -2.13 -7.36 -16.02
C ASP A 162 -2.38 -8.87 -15.83
N PHE A 163 -2.61 -9.32 -14.60
CA PHE A 163 -2.74 -10.75 -14.31
C PHE A 163 -4.19 -11.23 -14.32
N VAL A 164 -5.09 -10.54 -13.59
CA VAL A 164 -6.49 -11.01 -13.47
C VAL A 164 -7.25 -10.80 -14.77
N LYS A 165 -7.19 -9.60 -15.37
CA LYS A 165 -7.97 -9.28 -16.58
C LYS A 165 -7.28 -9.72 -17.87
N GLU A 166 -6.03 -9.33 -18.08
CA GLU A 166 -5.32 -9.60 -19.34
C GLU A 166 -4.87 -11.06 -19.44
N GLN A 167 -4.26 -11.63 -18.38
CA GLN A 167 -3.80 -13.02 -18.36
C GLN A 167 -4.84 -14.02 -17.83
N LYS A 168 -6.03 -13.57 -17.42
CA LYS A 168 -7.11 -14.42 -16.87
C LYS A 168 -6.68 -15.27 -15.67
N GLN A 169 -5.73 -14.77 -14.88
CA GLN A 169 -5.28 -15.40 -13.65
C GLN A 169 -6.16 -14.90 -12.49
N GLU A 170 -7.32 -15.53 -12.29
CA GLU A 170 -8.31 -15.10 -11.28
C GLU A 170 -7.77 -15.06 -9.85
N ASP A 171 -6.77 -15.88 -9.54
CA ASP A 171 -6.20 -16.02 -8.20
C ASP A 171 -5.06 -15.04 -7.89
N CYS A 172 -4.99 -13.93 -8.65
CA CYS A 172 -3.94 -12.92 -8.57
C CYS A 172 -4.45 -11.55 -8.08
N ASP A 173 -5.00 -11.49 -6.86
CA ASP A 173 -5.33 -10.22 -6.21
C ASP A 173 -4.37 -9.91 -5.05
N GLY A 174 -3.77 -8.71 -5.06
CA GLY A 174 -2.88 -8.27 -4.00
C GLY A 174 -3.54 -8.20 -2.61
N THR A 175 -4.86 -8.05 -2.56
CA THR A 175 -5.63 -7.86 -1.32
C THR A 175 -5.90 -9.14 -0.52
N ASP A 176 -5.69 -10.32 -1.11
CA ASP A 176 -5.94 -11.61 -0.43
C ASP A 176 -4.87 -12.69 -0.68
N ARG A 177 -4.01 -12.51 -1.69
CA ARG A 177 -3.04 -13.52 -2.11
C ARG A 177 -1.74 -13.48 -1.30
N SER A 178 -1.26 -14.67 -0.93
CA SER A 178 0.03 -14.85 -0.26
C SER A 178 1.21 -14.98 -1.22
N TYR A 179 2.40 -14.65 -0.72
CA TYR A 179 3.69 -14.77 -1.40
C TYR A 179 4.79 -15.14 -0.39
N LEU A 180 5.97 -15.47 -0.89
CA LEU A 180 7.16 -15.82 -0.13
C LEU A 180 8.10 -14.61 -0.06
N PHE A 181 8.59 -14.31 1.13
CA PHE A 181 9.56 -13.24 1.38
C PHE A 181 10.49 -13.63 2.54
N SER A 182 11.59 -12.92 2.68
CA SER A 182 12.49 -13.01 3.84
C SER A 182 13.03 -11.62 4.20
N GLY A 183 13.24 -11.37 5.49
CA GLY A 183 13.97 -10.19 5.97
C GLY A 183 15.45 -10.51 6.19
N THR A 184 16.34 -9.64 5.76
CA THR A 184 17.78 -9.72 6.05
C THR A 184 18.26 -8.46 6.73
N GLU A 185 19.14 -8.60 7.71
CA GLU A 185 19.76 -7.49 8.44
C GLU A 185 21.27 -7.55 8.23
N ASP A 186 21.84 -6.43 7.78
CA ASP A 186 23.28 -6.27 7.64
C ASP A 186 23.92 -6.23 9.03
N PRO A 187 24.84 -7.16 9.37
CA PRO A 187 25.40 -7.24 10.72
C PRO A 187 26.27 -6.04 11.12
N SER A 188 26.76 -5.28 10.14
CA SER A 188 27.69 -4.16 10.37
C SER A 188 26.96 -2.82 10.54
N THR A 189 25.86 -2.63 9.81
CA THR A 189 25.09 -1.38 9.77
C THR A 189 23.74 -1.48 10.46
N GLY A 190 23.25 -2.69 10.73
CA GLY A 190 21.87 -2.93 11.18
C GLY A 190 20.82 -2.61 10.10
N ALA A 191 21.24 -2.43 8.84
CA ALA A 191 20.34 -2.11 7.75
C ALA A 191 19.45 -3.33 7.43
N ARG A 192 18.14 -3.16 7.56
CA ARG A 192 17.13 -4.19 7.27
C ARG A 192 16.67 -4.07 5.82
N THR A 193 16.50 -5.21 5.16
CA THR A 193 16.10 -5.35 3.76
C THR A 193 15.08 -6.46 3.61
N ILE A 194 14.13 -6.29 2.69
CA ILE A 194 13.11 -7.31 2.37
C ILE A 194 13.48 -7.94 1.02
N ASN A 195 13.51 -9.27 0.97
CA ASN A 195 13.72 -10.03 -0.25
C ASN A 195 12.45 -10.78 -0.60
N CYS A 196 11.89 -10.51 -1.78
CA CYS A 196 10.85 -11.33 -2.36
C CYS A 196 11.49 -12.62 -2.91
N LEU A 197 10.84 -13.77 -2.70
CA LEU A 197 11.44 -15.08 -3.03
C LEU A 197 10.72 -15.81 -4.17
N ASN A 198 9.53 -15.37 -4.55
CA ASN A 198 8.85 -15.92 -5.71
C ASN A 198 9.58 -15.59 -7.02
N GLU A 199 9.34 -16.42 -8.03
CA GLU A 199 9.91 -16.31 -9.38
C GLU A 199 9.63 -14.93 -10.00
N LEU A 200 10.67 -14.35 -10.62
CA LEU A 200 10.57 -13.08 -11.35
C LEU A 200 9.49 -13.16 -12.43
N GLY A 201 8.69 -12.10 -12.56
CA GLY A 201 7.56 -12.04 -13.50
C GLY A 201 6.29 -12.75 -13.02
N SER A 202 6.34 -13.56 -11.96
CA SER A 202 5.12 -14.16 -11.40
C SER A 202 4.23 -13.12 -10.73
N CYS A 203 2.92 -13.41 -10.70
CA CYS A 203 1.94 -12.65 -9.94
C CYS A 203 2.38 -12.46 -8.47
N LYS A 204 2.72 -13.56 -7.78
CA LYS A 204 3.10 -13.53 -6.35
C LYS A 204 4.32 -12.64 -6.12
N ARG A 205 5.31 -12.69 -7.02
CA ARG A 205 6.47 -11.81 -6.97
C ARG A 205 6.07 -10.35 -7.12
N SER A 206 5.22 -10.05 -8.09
CA SER A 206 4.74 -8.68 -8.33
C SER A 206 4.01 -8.10 -7.11
N ILE A 207 3.17 -8.91 -6.45
CA ILE A 207 2.49 -8.51 -5.19
C ILE A 207 3.53 -8.22 -4.10
N CYS A 208 4.50 -9.11 -3.89
CA CYS A 208 5.54 -8.91 -2.89
C CYS A 208 6.35 -7.63 -3.14
N GLU A 209 6.73 -7.36 -4.39
CA GLU A 209 7.48 -6.16 -4.74
C GLU A 209 6.66 -4.88 -4.50
N CYS A 210 5.34 -4.89 -4.75
CA CYS A 210 4.46 -3.76 -4.39
C CYS A 210 4.48 -3.50 -2.87
N ASP A 211 4.34 -4.55 -2.06
CA ASP A 211 4.30 -4.44 -0.60
C ASP A 211 5.66 -4.01 -0.03
N LYS A 212 6.75 -4.55 -0.59
CA LYS A 212 8.12 -4.16 -0.27
C LYS A 212 8.36 -2.67 -0.56
N LYS A 213 7.99 -2.19 -1.76
CA LYS A 213 8.13 -0.78 -2.14
C LYS A 213 7.39 0.13 -1.14
N LEU A 214 6.17 -0.24 -0.75
CA LEU A 214 5.43 0.50 0.27
C LEU A 214 6.23 0.59 1.58
N ALA A 215 6.71 -0.55 2.08
CA ALA A 215 7.48 -0.59 3.34
C ALA A 215 8.76 0.26 3.27
N GLU A 216 9.47 0.23 2.14
CA GLU A 216 10.68 1.02 1.91
C GLU A 216 10.38 2.52 1.84
N GLU A 217 9.36 2.94 1.07
CA GLU A 217 8.99 4.35 0.95
C GLU A 217 8.48 4.94 2.26
N LEU A 218 7.71 4.16 3.04
CA LEU A 218 7.27 4.55 4.38
C LEU A 218 8.44 4.63 5.38
N SER A 219 9.46 3.78 5.25
CA SER A 219 10.69 3.85 6.06
C SER A 219 11.52 5.08 5.71
N ASN A 220 11.67 5.37 4.41
CA ASN A 220 12.42 6.53 3.93
C ASN A 220 11.76 7.86 4.33
N SER A 221 10.43 7.89 4.39
CA SER A 221 9.65 9.09 4.74
C SER A 221 9.27 9.13 6.23
N GLU A 222 9.86 8.26 7.07
CA GLU A 222 9.38 8.02 8.44
C GLU A 222 9.32 9.30 9.29
N PHE A 223 10.31 10.19 9.11
CA PHE A 223 10.45 11.45 9.83
C PHE A 223 9.58 12.59 9.28
N GLU A 224 8.92 12.39 8.14
CA GLU A 224 7.96 13.35 7.57
C GLU A 224 6.53 13.13 8.09
N TRP A 225 6.33 12.12 8.94
CA TRP A 225 5.02 11.81 9.50
C TRP A 225 4.45 12.97 10.32
N SER A 226 3.18 13.28 10.07
CA SER A 226 2.47 14.37 10.70
C SER A 226 1.22 13.88 11.42
N LEU A 227 1.13 14.17 12.72
CA LEU A 227 -0.06 13.90 13.52
C LEU A 227 -1.32 14.48 12.87
N PHE A 228 -1.24 15.69 12.29
CA PHE A 228 -2.38 16.39 11.69
C PHE A 228 -2.95 15.72 10.43
N ASN A 229 -2.21 14.82 9.81
CA ASN A 229 -2.68 14.04 8.67
C ASN A 229 -3.37 12.74 9.10
N HIS A 230 -3.39 12.42 10.40
CA HIS A 230 -3.96 11.19 10.92
C HIS A 230 -5.43 11.38 11.31
N GLY A 231 -6.33 10.54 10.77
CA GLY A 231 -7.77 10.63 11.04
C GLY A 231 -8.14 10.43 12.50
N ALA A 232 -7.66 9.33 13.11
CA ALA A 232 -7.99 9.01 14.51
C ALA A 232 -7.21 9.84 15.56
N TRP A 233 -5.93 10.16 15.32
CA TRP A 233 -5.07 10.80 16.33
C TRP A 233 -4.95 12.32 16.18
N GLY A 234 -5.14 12.86 14.97
CA GLY A 234 -4.99 14.29 14.70
C GLY A 234 -6.21 14.97 14.12
N GLY A 235 -7.35 14.27 14.05
CA GLY A 235 -8.62 14.85 13.60
C GLY A 235 -8.67 15.17 12.09
N PHE A 236 -7.83 14.51 11.28
CA PHE A 236 -7.84 14.71 9.83
C PHE A 236 -9.20 14.33 9.21
N ASP A 237 -9.91 15.30 8.64
CA ASP A 237 -11.16 15.05 7.92
C ASP A 237 -10.86 14.61 6.48
N ARG A 238 -10.81 13.29 6.26
CA ARG A 238 -10.59 12.70 4.94
C ARG A 238 -11.62 13.15 3.90
N LYS A 239 -12.88 13.34 4.29
CA LYS A 239 -13.95 13.70 3.35
C LYS A 239 -13.79 15.14 2.87
N ALA A 240 -13.40 16.06 3.77
CA ALA A 240 -13.16 17.45 3.42
C ALA A 240 -11.83 17.66 2.70
N SER A 241 -10.76 16.96 3.12
CA SER A 241 -9.41 17.22 2.62
C SER A 241 -9.05 16.45 1.34
N CYS A 242 -9.61 15.25 1.13
CA CYS A 242 -9.23 14.40 -0.01
C CYS A 242 -10.06 14.70 -1.25
N VAL A 243 -9.77 15.82 -1.89
CA VAL A 243 -10.44 16.21 -3.14
C VAL A 243 -9.89 15.41 -4.32
N ALA A 244 -10.79 14.73 -5.04
CA ALA A 244 -10.48 14.26 -6.40
C ALA A 244 -10.20 15.47 -7.30
N ASN A 245 -9.25 15.38 -8.23
CA ASN A 245 -8.94 16.46 -9.18
C ASN A 245 -10.24 16.93 -9.87
N SER A 246 -10.81 18.01 -9.35
CA SER A 246 -12.16 18.46 -9.64
C SER A 246 -12.15 19.45 -10.80
N PHE A 247 -11.41 19.17 -11.87
CA PHE A 247 -11.62 19.89 -13.12
C PHE A 247 -12.77 19.26 -13.94
N GLN A 248 -13.06 17.97 -13.72
CA GLN A 248 -14.21 17.29 -14.34
C GLN A 248 -15.46 17.21 -13.45
N SER A 249 -15.32 17.42 -12.14
CA SER A 249 -16.44 17.21 -11.19
C SER A 249 -17.25 18.46 -10.85
N ARG A 250 -16.83 19.67 -11.31
CA ARG A 250 -17.51 20.94 -10.99
C ARG A 250 -18.39 21.50 -12.10
N LEU A 251 -18.31 20.96 -13.33
CA LEU A 251 -19.33 21.21 -14.34
C LEU A 251 -20.38 20.11 -14.21
N GLY A 252 -21.56 20.45 -13.70
CA GLY A 252 -22.75 19.59 -13.64
C GLY A 252 -23.31 19.20 -15.02
N SER A 253 -22.45 18.95 -16.01
CA SER A 253 -22.86 18.34 -17.25
C SER A 253 -23.06 16.85 -17.02
N LYS A 254 -24.21 16.34 -17.49
CA LYS A 254 -24.43 14.93 -17.78
C LYS A 254 -23.50 14.47 -18.92
N SER A 255 -22.20 14.67 -18.76
CA SER A 255 -21.18 14.25 -19.69
C SER A 255 -21.04 12.75 -19.54
N VAL A 256 -21.38 12.03 -20.60
CA VAL A 256 -20.98 10.65 -20.86
C VAL A 256 -19.60 10.46 -20.26
N LYS A 257 -19.46 9.57 -19.26
CA LYS A 257 -18.15 9.23 -18.72
C LYS A 257 -17.33 8.77 -19.93
N PRO A 258 -16.25 9.47 -20.31
CA PRO A 258 -15.46 9.06 -21.46
C PRO A 258 -15.04 7.61 -21.23
N ILE A 259 -15.25 6.75 -22.23
CA ILE A 259 -14.80 5.37 -22.17
C ILE A 259 -13.27 5.42 -22.18
N VAL A 260 -12.67 5.38 -20.99
CA VAL A 260 -11.22 5.35 -20.81
C VAL A 260 -10.82 3.91 -20.55
N GLN A 261 -10.22 3.25 -21.55
CA GLN A 261 -9.61 1.95 -21.33
C GLN A 261 -8.26 2.17 -20.64
N ASN A 262 -8.19 1.88 -19.35
CA ASN A 262 -6.94 2.01 -18.59
C ASN A 262 -6.10 0.73 -18.72
N ARG A 263 -4.84 0.88 -19.13
CA ARG A 263 -3.82 -0.18 -19.07
C ARG A 263 -2.69 0.22 -18.13
N CYS A 264 -1.72 -0.66 -17.92
CA CYS A 264 -0.57 -0.41 -17.06
C CYS A 264 0.75 -0.42 -17.82
N CYS A 265 1.64 0.48 -17.45
CA CYS A 265 2.95 0.66 -18.07
C CYS A 265 4.05 0.72 -17.01
N GLY A 266 5.26 0.30 -17.36
CA GLY A 266 6.39 0.20 -16.43
C GLY A 266 6.73 -1.25 -16.09
N GLU A 267 7.53 -1.43 -15.05
CA GLU A 267 7.87 -2.73 -14.48
C GLU A 267 7.51 -2.72 -12.99
N TYR A 268 7.15 -3.87 -12.42
CA TYR A 268 6.84 -3.93 -10.99
C TYR A 268 8.10 -3.65 -10.17
N PRO A 269 8.01 -2.90 -9.06
CA PRO A 269 6.79 -2.33 -8.44
C PRO A 269 6.38 -0.92 -8.92
N ASN A 270 7.02 -0.38 -9.96
CA ASN A 270 6.83 0.98 -10.45
C ASN A 270 5.84 1.08 -11.64
N ARG A 271 4.91 0.12 -11.77
CA ARG A 271 3.88 0.20 -12.82
C ARG A 271 2.87 1.29 -12.49
N PHE A 272 2.47 2.04 -13.52
CA PHE A 272 1.47 3.09 -13.42
C PHE A 272 0.35 2.90 -14.44
N LYS A 273 -0.85 3.37 -14.08
CA LYS A 273 -2.02 3.35 -14.96
C LYS A 273 -1.92 4.47 -15.99
N TYR A 274 -2.34 4.19 -17.21
CA TYR A 274 -2.49 5.20 -18.26
C TYR A 274 -3.74 4.95 -19.10
N ALA A 275 -4.28 6.00 -19.69
CA ALA A 275 -5.40 5.93 -20.62
C ALA A 275 -4.90 5.41 -21.98
N ALA A 276 -5.15 4.14 -22.27
CA ALA A 276 -4.75 3.51 -23.53
C ALA A 276 -5.65 3.92 -24.71
N LYS A 277 -6.92 4.22 -24.42
CA LYS A 277 -7.87 4.79 -25.36
C LYS A 277 -8.73 5.83 -24.65
N THR A 278 -8.89 6.99 -25.27
CA THR A 278 -9.75 8.08 -24.79
C THR A 278 -10.90 8.34 -25.76
N SER A 279 -11.92 9.06 -25.30
CA SER A 279 -13.15 9.32 -26.06
C SER A 279 -12.96 10.18 -27.32
N ASP A 280 -11.88 10.94 -27.37
CA ASP A 280 -11.44 11.73 -28.53
C ASP A 280 -10.76 10.86 -29.62
N GLY A 281 -10.63 9.55 -29.39
CA GLY A 281 -9.96 8.62 -30.30
C GLY A 281 -8.44 8.55 -30.12
N SER A 282 -7.85 9.30 -29.18
CA SER A 282 -6.42 9.20 -28.90
C SER A 282 -6.09 7.81 -28.35
N ARG A 283 -5.00 7.21 -28.86
CA ARG A 283 -4.56 5.87 -28.52
C ARG A 283 -3.12 5.92 -28.01
N ARG A 284 -2.83 5.28 -26.89
CA ARG A 284 -1.48 5.26 -26.30
C ARG A 284 -0.97 3.85 -26.11
N GLY A 285 0.32 3.66 -26.39
CA GLY A 285 1.08 2.43 -26.15
C GLY A 285 2.01 2.59 -24.95
N CYS A 286 2.63 1.48 -24.52
CA CYS A 286 3.68 1.47 -23.50
C CYS A 286 4.93 0.80 -24.05
N CYS A 287 6.10 1.42 -23.85
CA CYS A 287 7.40 0.89 -24.26
C CYS A 287 8.44 1.23 -23.20
N ARG A 288 9.13 0.22 -22.62
CA ARG A 288 10.12 0.39 -21.53
C ARG A 288 9.72 1.41 -20.45
N GLY A 289 8.47 1.33 -19.98
CA GLY A 289 7.96 2.21 -18.92
C GLY A 289 7.65 3.64 -19.35
N LYS A 290 7.67 3.94 -20.64
CA LYS A 290 7.19 5.21 -21.21
C LYS A 290 5.94 4.97 -22.03
N THR A 291 5.00 5.89 -21.95
CA THR A 291 3.82 5.85 -22.83
C THR A 291 4.05 6.75 -24.03
N TYR A 292 3.55 6.33 -25.18
CA TYR A 292 3.68 7.07 -26.44
C TYR A 292 2.35 7.08 -27.18
N ASP A 293 2.16 8.06 -28.06
CA ASP A 293 0.97 8.15 -28.92
C ASP A 293 1.09 7.13 -30.06
N LEU A 294 0.12 6.23 -30.17
CA LEU A 294 0.06 5.21 -31.23
C LEU A 294 -0.30 5.82 -32.60
N ASN A 295 -0.88 7.02 -32.61
CA ASN A 295 -1.13 7.78 -33.82
C ASN A 295 0.04 8.74 -34.16
N GLY A 296 1.06 8.79 -33.29
CA GLY A 296 2.23 9.64 -33.44
C GLY A 296 3.35 9.00 -34.28
N PRO A 297 4.52 9.67 -34.35
CA PRO A 297 5.66 9.19 -35.14
C PRO A 297 6.46 8.07 -34.44
N LEU A 298 6.15 7.73 -33.19
CA LEU A 298 6.92 6.78 -32.40
C LEU A 298 6.36 5.36 -32.49
N VAL A 299 7.25 4.37 -32.45
CA VAL A 299 6.94 2.93 -32.37
C VAL A 299 7.80 2.25 -31.32
N CYS A 300 7.26 1.18 -30.73
CA CYS A 300 8.01 0.27 -29.87
C CYS A 300 8.50 -0.92 -30.71
N CYS A 301 9.80 -1.16 -30.78
CA CYS A 301 10.35 -2.34 -31.45
C CYS A 301 10.37 -3.55 -30.49
N GLN A 302 10.66 -4.75 -30.99
CA GLN A 302 10.64 -6.00 -30.22
C GLN A 302 11.65 -6.02 -29.08
N GLU A 303 12.82 -5.38 -29.26
CA GLU A 303 13.79 -5.16 -28.18
C GLU A 303 13.31 -4.10 -27.16
N ARG A 304 12.08 -3.61 -27.32
CA ARG A 304 11.41 -2.59 -26.51
C ARG A 304 12.07 -1.22 -26.59
N ASP A 305 12.75 -0.91 -27.69
CA ASP A 305 13.24 0.43 -27.95
C ASP A 305 12.14 1.31 -28.56
N LEU A 306 11.99 2.50 -27.99
CA LEU A 306 11.04 3.50 -28.47
C LEU A 306 11.77 4.42 -29.45
N VAL A 307 11.44 4.28 -30.73
CA VAL A 307 12.12 4.99 -31.84
C VAL A 307 11.08 5.61 -32.78
N GLU A 308 11.52 6.47 -33.69
CA GLU A 308 10.65 6.94 -34.77
C GLU A 308 10.34 5.81 -35.76
N PHE A 309 9.16 5.87 -36.38
CA PHE A 309 8.70 4.89 -37.35
C PHE A 309 9.72 4.71 -38.49
N GLY A 310 10.08 3.45 -38.76
CA GLY A 310 11.10 3.10 -39.77
C GLY A 310 12.52 2.93 -39.22
N ASN A 311 12.75 3.24 -37.94
CA ASN A 311 14.08 3.13 -37.31
C ASN A 311 14.25 1.91 -36.40
N CYS A 312 13.35 0.92 -36.47
CA CYS A 312 13.62 -0.38 -35.85
C CYS A 312 14.77 -1.08 -36.57
N LEU A 313 15.56 -1.88 -35.84
CA LEU A 313 16.70 -2.61 -36.43
C LEU A 313 16.20 -3.58 -37.52
N PRO A 314 17.01 -3.87 -38.56
CA PRO A 314 16.62 -4.82 -39.60
C PRO A 314 16.26 -6.19 -39.01
N GLY A 315 15.03 -6.64 -39.24
CA GLY A 315 14.48 -7.90 -38.68
C GLY A 315 13.66 -7.72 -37.40
N ASP A 316 13.61 -6.51 -36.85
CA ASP A 316 12.84 -6.18 -35.66
C ASP A 316 11.40 -5.77 -36.01
N VAL A 317 10.40 -6.35 -35.33
CA VAL A 317 8.97 -6.12 -35.58
C VAL A 317 8.42 -5.09 -34.61
N THR A 318 7.60 -4.17 -35.10
CA THR A 318 6.91 -3.20 -34.23
C THR A 318 5.86 -3.88 -33.36
N ILE A 319 5.93 -3.69 -32.05
CA ILE A 319 4.92 -4.11 -31.07
C ILE A 319 3.87 -2.98 -30.93
N ASP A 320 2.61 -3.35 -30.68
CA ASP A 320 1.49 -2.44 -30.34
C ASP A 320 1.01 -1.47 -31.43
N LYS A 321 1.54 -1.52 -32.66
CA LYS A 321 0.85 -0.86 -33.77
C LYS A 321 -0.39 -1.70 -34.09
N PRO A 322 -1.63 -1.18 -33.97
CA PRO A 322 -2.76 -1.89 -34.55
C PRO A 322 -2.41 -2.15 -36.02
N ALA A 323 -2.55 -3.40 -36.46
CA ALA A 323 -2.45 -3.71 -37.88
C ALA A 323 -3.31 -2.69 -38.62
N LEU A 324 -2.77 -2.10 -39.70
CA LEU A 324 -3.54 -1.20 -40.57
C LEU A 324 -4.67 -1.95 -41.32
N ASP A 325 -5.02 -3.17 -40.90
CA ASP A 325 -5.89 -4.13 -41.58
C ASP A 325 -7.15 -4.52 -40.76
N GLU A 326 -7.74 -3.57 -40.03
CA GLU A 326 -9.16 -3.67 -39.60
C GLU A 326 -10.02 -2.58 -40.26
N GLN A 327 -9.72 -2.22 -41.51
CA GLN A 327 -10.60 -1.40 -42.35
C GLN A 327 -11.23 -2.12 -43.53
N PHE A 328 -10.99 -3.42 -43.74
CA PHE A 328 -11.65 -4.19 -44.79
C PHE A 328 -11.89 -5.63 -44.33
N TYR A 329 -13.05 -6.19 -44.71
CA TYR A 329 -13.78 -7.37 -44.18
C TYR A 329 -14.65 -7.06 -42.95
N ASP A 330 -15.97 -7.01 -42.98
CA ASP A 330 -17.02 -7.23 -43.99
C ASP A 330 -18.27 -6.48 -43.45
N ALA A 331 -18.92 -5.65 -44.28
CA ALA A 331 -20.28 -5.86 -44.81
C ALA A 331 -21.43 -5.69 -43.78
#